data_AF-A0A1D2XDL9-F1
#
_entry.id   AF-A0A1D2XDL9-F1
#
_cell.length_a   1.000
_cell.length_b   1.000
_cell.length_c   1.000
_cell.angle_alpha   90.00
_cell.angle_beta   90.00
_cell.angle_gamma   90.00
#
_symmetry.space_group_name_H-M   'P 1'
#
loop_
_entity.id
_entity.type
_entity.pdbx_description
1 polymer ?
#
loop_
_entity_poly.entity_id
_entity_poly.type
_entity_poly.pdbx_seq_one_letter_code
_entity_poly.pdbx_strand_id
1 'polypeptide(L)'
;MIRGILQLLLLPLYIPFRLLYANVLRLQYAKVLYSWYRNKKEFDAVSIDNETPGTLKTWEQWQEGAKEMEEDCAKRNQVFVKIVVRPEPLRQWLKENQLDNSAENRERYIHEVYKVACEQGIELPGRRSLK
;
A
#
# COMPACT_ATOMS: atom_id res chain seq x y z
N MET A 1 51.52 0.85 8.55
CA MET A 1 51.21 2.23 8.11
C MET A 1 50.45 2.32 6.78
N ILE A 2 50.42 1.28 5.93
CA ILE A 2 49.80 1.30 4.59
C ILE A 2 48.26 1.13 4.62
N ARG A 3 47.70 0.46 5.64
CA ARG A 3 46.24 0.22 5.77
C ARG A 3 45.40 1.49 5.97
N GLY A 4 45.94 2.53 6.61
CA GLY A 4 45.21 3.78 6.87
C GLY A 4 45.08 4.69 5.64
N ILE A 5 46.09 4.68 4.76
CA ILE A 5 46.10 5.49 3.52
C ILE A 5 45.11 4.91 2.50
N LEU A 6 44.99 3.58 2.43
CA LEU A 6 44.05 2.90 1.55
C LEU A 6 42.58 3.20 1.92
N GLN A 7 42.26 3.31 3.21
CA GLN A 7 40.92 3.70 3.67
C GLN A 7 40.60 5.18 3.36
N LEU A 8 41.58 6.07 3.45
CA LEU A 8 41.42 7.49 3.08
C LEU A 8 41.23 7.69 1.57
N LEU A 9 41.87 6.86 0.73
CA LEU A 9 41.72 6.88 -0.73
C LEU A 9 40.36 6.35 -1.21
N LEU A 10 39.73 5.45 -0.46
CA LEU A 10 38.40 4.90 -0.80
C LEU A 10 37.23 5.75 -0.27
N LEU A 11 37.48 6.63 0.70
CA LEU A 11 36.50 7.58 1.26
C LEU A 11 35.83 8.50 0.20
N PRO A 12 36.57 9.15 -0.72
CA PRO A 12 35.95 10.00 -1.75
C PRO A 12 35.12 9.22 -2.78
N LEU A 13 35.32 7.91 -2.91
CA LEU A 13 34.45 7.03 -3.70
C LEU A 13 33.24 6.52 -2.89
N TYR A 14 33.41 6.28 -1.60
CA TYR A 14 32.36 5.76 -0.71
C TYR A 14 31.23 6.78 -0.48
N ILE A 15 31.55 8.06 -0.33
CA ILE A 15 30.57 9.14 -0.08
C ILE A 15 29.57 9.30 -1.25
N PRO A 16 29.98 9.45 -2.52
CA PRO A 16 29.05 9.55 -3.64
C PRO A 16 28.29 8.24 -3.87
N PHE A 17 28.93 7.08 -3.65
CA PHE A 17 28.26 5.78 -3.74
C PHE A 17 27.16 5.65 -2.70
N ARG A 18 27.40 6.08 -1.45
CA ARG A 18 26.39 6.10 -0.39
C ARG A 18 25.27 7.11 -0.66
N LEU A 19 25.56 8.27 -1.25
CA LEU A 19 24.54 9.26 -1.64
C LEU A 19 23.69 8.76 -2.81
N LEU A 20 24.30 8.13 -3.82
CA LEU A 20 23.60 7.48 -4.93
C LEU A 20 22.74 6.32 -4.40
N TYR A 21 23.29 5.42 -3.59
CA TYR A 21 22.54 4.29 -3.02
C TYR A 21 21.48 4.70 -2.00
N ALA A 22 21.72 5.72 -1.18
CA ALA A 22 20.72 6.22 -0.22
C ALA A 22 19.54 6.89 -0.93
N ASN A 23 19.78 7.57 -2.07
CA ASN A 23 18.71 8.11 -2.90
C ASN A 23 17.98 7.02 -3.71
N VAL A 24 18.70 6.00 -4.19
CA VAL A 24 18.10 4.81 -4.84
C VAL A 24 17.26 4.00 -3.83
N LEU A 25 17.67 3.91 -2.57
CA LEU A 25 16.89 3.27 -1.50
C LEU A 25 15.78 4.17 -0.96
N ARG A 26 15.88 5.51 -1.00
CA ARG A 26 14.75 6.41 -0.70
C ARG A 26 13.71 6.45 -1.81
N LEU A 27 14.07 6.04 -3.02
CA LEU A 27 13.17 5.60 -4.08
C LEU A 27 12.54 4.22 -3.80
N GLN A 28 12.64 3.68 -2.58
CA GLN A 28 11.72 2.67 -2.08
C GLN A 28 10.29 3.25 -2.05
N TYR A 29 9.70 3.24 -3.24
CA TYR A 29 8.29 3.17 -3.55
C TYR A 29 7.39 3.57 -2.38
N ALA A 30 6.91 4.82 -2.38
CA ALA A 30 5.73 5.14 -1.60
C ALA A 30 4.63 4.17 -2.06
N LYS A 31 4.32 3.19 -1.21
CA LYS A 31 3.31 2.18 -1.48
C LYS A 31 1.97 2.79 -1.09
N VAL A 32 1.10 2.97 -2.07
CA VAL A 32 -0.27 3.42 -1.85
C VAL A 32 -1.12 2.17 -1.67
N LEU A 33 -1.62 1.97 -0.44
CA LEU A 33 -2.55 0.89 -0.14
C LEU A 33 -3.96 1.35 -0.48
N TYR A 34 -4.70 0.53 -1.22
CA TYR A 34 -6.05 0.89 -1.63
C TYR A 34 -7.01 -0.30 -1.50
N SER A 35 -8.21 -0.05 -0.95
CA SER A 35 -9.29 -1.03 -0.89
C SER A 35 -9.68 -1.45 -2.30
N TRP A 36 -9.80 -2.74 -2.59
CA TRP A 36 -10.23 -3.24 -3.89
C TRP A 36 -11.38 -4.24 -3.75
N TYR A 37 -12.42 -4.07 -4.57
CA TYR A 37 -13.59 -4.95 -4.59
C TYR A 37 -13.74 -5.55 -6.00
N ARG A 38 -14.18 -6.81 -6.09
CA ARG A 38 -14.25 -7.51 -7.38
C ARG A 38 -15.54 -7.25 -8.12
N ASN A 39 -16.60 -6.94 -7.40
CA ASN A 39 -17.93 -6.73 -7.94
C ASN A 39 -18.75 -5.81 -7.01
N LYS A 40 -19.84 -5.27 -7.56
CA LYS A 40 -20.77 -4.41 -6.83
C LYS A 40 -21.34 -5.07 -5.57
N LYS A 41 -21.64 -6.38 -5.63
CA LYS A 41 -22.17 -7.13 -4.48
C LYS A 41 -21.21 -7.16 -3.28
N GLU A 42 -19.90 -7.33 -3.53
CA GLU A 42 -18.86 -7.27 -2.49
C GLU A 42 -18.73 -5.87 -1.89
N PHE A 43 -18.77 -4.84 -2.75
CA PHE A 43 -18.74 -3.45 -2.31
C PHE A 43 -19.95 -3.11 -1.43
N ASP A 44 -21.15 -3.44 -1.90
CA ASP A 44 -22.40 -3.20 -1.19
C ASP A 44 -22.39 -3.90 0.18
N ALA A 45 -21.94 -5.16 0.24
CA ALA A 45 -21.86 -5.90 1.50
C ALA A 45 -20.89 -5.30 2.53
N VAL A 46 -19.87 -4.56 2.09
CA VAL A 46 -18.91 -3.86 2.97
C VAL A 46 -19.40 -2.46 3.34
N SER A 47 -20.13 -1.80 2.44
CA SER A 47 -20.53 -0.40 2.57
C SER A 47 -21.89 -0.21 3.27
N ILE A 48 -22.76 -1.23 3.26
CA ILE A 48 -24.14 -1.12 3.78
C ILE A 48 -24.22 -1.18 5.31
N ASP A 49 -23.21 -1.71 6.01
CA ASP A 49 -23.41 -2.18 7.39
C ASP A 49 -23.42 -1.10 8.50
N ASN A 50 -23.09 0.19 8.29
CA ASN A 50 -23.24 1.22 9.36
C ASN A 50 -23.11 2.71 8.97
N GLU A 51 -23.00 3.11 7.70
CA GLU A 51 -22.74 4.53 7.39
C GLU A 51 -24.03 5.36 7.30
N THR A 52 -24.03 6.50 8.01
CA THR A 52 -25.05 7.55 7.89
C THR A 52 -25.29 7.92 6.42
N PRO A 53 -26.55 8.05 5.99
CA PRO A 53 -26.90 8.35 4.61
C PRO A 53 -26.39 9.75 4.24
N GLY A 54 -25.30 9.80 3.47
CA GLY A 54 -24.71 11.06 3.00
C GLY A 54 -23.22 10.99 2.62
N THR A 55 -22.49 9.98 3.08
CA THR A 55 -21.03 9.86 2.84
C THR A 55 -20.64 8.66 1.97
N LEU A 56 -21.63 7.92 1.44
CA LEU A 56 -21.38 6.76 0.60
C LEU A 56 -21.08 7.19 -0.83
N LYS A 57 -19.83 6.97 -1.27
CA LYS A 57 -19.53 6.88 -2.70
C LYS A 57 -20.34 5.71 -3.26
N THR A 58 -21.09 5.92 -4.35
CA THR A 58 -21.71 4.79 -5.05
C THR A 58 -20.63 3.84 -5.58
N TRP A 59 -21.01 2.61 -5.93
CA TRP A 59 -20.10 1.66 -6.59
C TRP A 59 -19.36 2.31 -7.76
N GLU A 60 -20.10 3.06 -8.57
CA GLU A 60 -19.58 3.74 -9.75
C GLU A 60 -18.59 4.85 -9.37
N GLN A 61 -18.92 5.67 -8.37
CA GLN A 61 -18.02 6.73 -7.86
C GLN A 61 -16.76 6.17 -7.21
N TRP A 62 -16.89 5.05 -6.49
CA TRP A 62 -15.73 4.34 -5.95
C TRP A 62 -14.86 3.80 -7.08
N GLN A 63 -15.45 3.17 -8.10
CA GLN A 63 -14.72 2.57 -9.22
C GLN A 63 -13.97 3.62 -10.03
N GLU A 64 -14.58 4.79 -10.27
CA GLU A 64 -13.94 5.92 -10.94
C GLU A 64 -12.75 6.45 -10.12
N GLY A 65 -12.97 6.75 -8.83
CA GLY A 65 -11.89 7.22 -7.96
C GLY A 65 -10.77 6.20 -7.76
N ALA A 66 -11.07 4.89 -7.79
CA ALA A 66 -10.07 3.82 -7.72
C ALA A 66 -9.17 3.80 -8.96
N LYS A 67 -9.75 4.01 -10.15
CA LYS A 67 -9.00 4.10 -11.42
C LYS A 67 -8.15 5.36 -11.47
N GLU A 68 -8.72 6.51 -11.11
CA GLU A 68 -7.98 7.78 -11.07
C GLU A 68 -6.76 7.69 -10.13
N MET A 69 -6.94 7.08 -8.96
CA MET A 69 -5.84 6.88 -8.01
C MET A 69 -4.76 5.94 -8.56
N GLU A 70 -5.15 4.86 -9.24
CA GLU A 70 -4.21 3.94 -9.89
C GLU A 70 -3.39 4.64 -10.98
N GLU A 71 -4.05 5.45 -11.81
CA GLU A 71 -3.40 6.25 -12.86
C GLU A 71 -2.46 7.31 -12.27
N ASP A 72 -2.89 8.02 -11.22
CA ASP A 72 -2.08 9.03 -10.56
C ASP A 72 -0.86 8.43 -9.86
N CYS A 73 -0.99 7.25 -9.25
CA CYS A 73 0.15 6.51 -8.72
C CYS A 73 1.12 6.09 -9.84
N ALA A 74 0.59 5.66 -10.99
CA ALA A 74 1.41 5.30 -12.15
C ALA A 74 2.20 6.50 -12.70
N LYS A 75 1.57 7.68 -12.79
CA LYS A 75 2.22 8.95 -13.19
C LYS A 75 3.33 9.37 -12.22
N ARG A 76 3.14 9.12 -10.92
CA ARG A 76 4.07 9.49 -9.84
C ARG A 76 5.17 8.44 -9.58
N ASN A 77 5.24 7.37 -10.38
CA ASN A 77 6.15 6.23 -10.16
C ASN A 77 6.00 5.60 -8.76
N GLN A 78 4.78 5.61 -8.21
CA GLN A 78 4.45 4.98 -6.93
C GLN A 78 3.98 3.54 -7.14
N VAL A 79 4.16 2.68 -6.13
CA VAL A 79 3.65 1.31 -6.18
C VAL A 79 2.22 1.32 -5.64
N PHE A 80 1.27 0.97 -6.50
CA PHE A 80 -0.12 0.83 -6.13
C PHE A 80 -0.40 -0.61 -5.68
N VAL A 81 -0.84 -0.78 -4.44
CA VAL A 81 -1.13 -2.09 -3.84
C VAL A 81 -2.64 -2.24 -3.68
N LYS A 82 -3.20 -3.18 -4.46
CA LYS A 82 -4.62 -3.53 -4.41
C LYS A 82 -4.86 -4.55 -3.31
N ILE A 83 -5.65 -4.20 -2.31
CA ILE A 83 -6.00 -5.10 -1.21
C ILE A 83 -7.45 -5.50 -1.36
N VAL A 84 -7.66 -6.79 -1.68
CA VAL A 84 -9.02 -7.31 -1.88
C VAL A 84 -9.72 -7.44 -0.53
N VAL A 85 -10.71 -6.57 -0.29
CA VAL A 85 -11.50 -6.59 0.93
C VAL A 85 -12.67 -7.55 0.73
N ARG A 86 -12.77 -8.58 1.57
CA ARG A 86 -13.89 -9.52 1.58
C ARG A 86 -14.82 -9.19 2.76
N PRO A 87 -16.15 -9.25 2.59
CA PRO A 87 -17.09 -8.89 3.66
C PRO A 87 -16.92 -9.72 4.94
N GLU A 88 -16.86 -11.05 4.82
CA GLU A 88 -16.82 -11.94 5.99
C GLU A 88 -15.54 -11.77 6.83
N PRO A 89 -14.32 -11.78 6.25
CA PRO A 89 -13.10 -11.49 7.01
C PRO A 89 -13.09 -10.11 7.67
N LEU A 90 -13.59 -9.07 6.98
CA LEU A 90 -13.68 -7.73 7.56
C LEU A 90 -14.64 -7.73 8.76
N ARG A 91 -15.84 -8.31 8.61
CA ARG A 91 -16.83 -8.41 9.69
C ARG A 91 -16.30 -9.17 10.90
N GLN A 92 -15.61 -10.28 10.65
CA GLN A 92 -14.98 -11.06 11.70
C GLN A 92 -13.92 -10.24 12.43
N TRP A 93 -13.02 -9.58 11.70
CA TRP A 93 -11.99 -8.73 12.29
C TRP A 93 -12.59 -7.57 13.10
N LEU A 94 -13.62 -6.89 12.58
CA LEU A 94 -14.34 -5.83 13.30
C LEU A 94 -14.93 -6.35 14.61
N LYS A 95 -15.56 -7.53 14.58
CA LYS A 95 -16.16 -8.17 15.76
C LYS A 95 -15.11 -8.56 16.79
N GLU A 96 -13.99 -9.15 16.35
CA GLU A 96 -12.88 -9.55 17.22
C GLU A 96 -12.25 -8.34 17.92
N ASN A 97 -12.18 -7.19 17.23
CA ASN A 97 -11.63 -5.95 17.75
C ASN A 97 -12.67 -5.02 18.41
N GLN A 98 -13.95 -5.43 18.45
CA GLN A 98 -15.06 -4.62 18.98
C GLN A 98 -15.19 -3.24 18.32
N LEU A 99 -14.96 -3.18 17.00
CA LEU A 99 -14.99 -1.98 16.19
C LEU A 99 -16.28 -1.88 15.37
N ASP A 100 -16.70 -0.65 15.10
CA ASP A 100 -17.76 -0.32 14.14
C ASP A 100 -17.22 -0.32 12.70
N ASN A 101 -18.11 -0.53 11.74
CA ASN A 101 -17.75 -0.52 10.31
C ASN A 101 -17.68 0.92 9.78
N SER A 102 -16.66 1.67 10.19
CA SER A 102 -16.35 3.01 9.70
C SER A 102 -15.29 2.99 8.60
N ALA A 103 -15.22 4.05 7.78
CA ALA A 103 -14.15 4.23 6.81
C ALA A 103 -12.75 4.11 7.44
N GLU A 104 -12.55 4.69 8.62
CA GLU A 104 -11.29 4.62 9.36
C GLU A 104 -10.92 3.18 9.75
N ASN A 105 -11.88 2.41 10.28
CA ASN A 105 -11.63 1.03 10.68
C ASN A 105 -11.41 0.12 9.45
N ARG A 106 -12.05 0.42 8.32
CA ARG A 106 -11.78 -0.27 7.04
C ARG A 106 -10.34 0.00 6.56
N GLU A 107 -9.84 1.23 6.69
CA GLU A 107 -8.44 1.55 6.40
C GLU A 107 -7.48 0.81 7.34
N ARG A 108 -7.77 0.76 8.64
CA ARG A 108 -6.97 0.00 9.61
C ARG A 108 -6.90 -1.49 9.24
N TYR A 109 -8.03 -2.09 8.88
CA TYR A 109 -8.07 -3.47 8.39
C TYR A 109 -7.18 -3.68 7.15
N ILE A 110 -7.23 -2.77 6.17
CA ILE A 110 -6.41 -2.82 4.95
C ILE A 110 -4.91 -2.80 5.30
N HIS A 111 -4.51 -1.93 6.23
CA HIS A 111 -3.14 -1.85 6.71
C HIS A 111 -2.69 -3.15 7.42
N GLU A 112 -3.57 -3.75 8.21
CA GLU A 112 -3.26 -5.00 8.91
C GLU A 112 -3.10 -6.17 7.95
N VAL A 113 -4.02 -6.32 6.98
CA VAL A 113 -3.92 -7.34 5.92
C VAL A 113 -2.61 -7.18 5.14
N TYR A 114 -2.23 -5.94 4.80
CA TYR A 114 -0.96 -5.66 4.14
C TYR A 114 0.24 -6.10 4.99
N LYS A 115 0.24 -5.77 6.28
CA LYS A 115 1.32 -6.12 7.21
C LYS A 115 1.48 -7.63 7.32
N VAL A 116 0.39 -8.36 7.53
CA VAL A 116 0.38 -9.82 7.60
C VAL A 116 0.91 -10.45 6.30
N ALA A 117 0.50 -9.94 5.13
CA ALA A 117 1.01 -10.45 3.86
C ALA A 117 2.53 -10.27 3.71
N CYS A 118 3.06 -9.12 4.15
CA CYS A 118 4.49 -8.85 4.14
C CYS A 118 5.25 -9.75 5.12
N GLU A 119 4.72 -9.99 6.32
CA GLU A 119 5.32 -10.89 7.33
C GLU A 119 5.36 -12.35 6.85
N GLN A 120 4.39 -12.77 6.05
CA GLN A 120 4.34 -14.09 5.44
C GLN A 120 5.28 -14.25 4.22
N GLY A 121 6.06 -13.23 3.89
CA GLY A 121 6.98 -13.27 2.74
C GLY A 121 6.27 -13.22 1.38
N ILE A 122 4.99 -12.81 1.34
CA ILE A 122 4.29 -12.55 0.08
C ILE A 122 4.83 -11.21 -0.44
N GLU A 123 5.88 -11.30 -1.25
CA GLU A 123 6.39 -10.15 -2.01
C GLU A 123 5.31 -9.73 -3.01
N LEU A 124 4.65 -8.62 -2.72
CA LEU A 124 3.76 -7.98 -3.67
C LEU A 124 4.55 -7.65 -4.92
N PRO A 125 3.96 -7.80 -6.12
CA PRO A 125 4.66 -7.59 -7.38
C PRO A 125 5.19 -6.16 -7.46
N GLY A 126 6.45 -5.96 -7.08
CA GLY A 126 7.22 -4.82 -7.52
C GLY A 126 7.29 -4.91 -9.04
N ARG A 127 7.05 -3.80 -9.75
CA ARG A 127 7.15 -3.74 -11.22
C ARG A 127 8.36 -4.56 -11.66
N ARG A 128 8.14 -5.63 -12.44
CA ARG A 128 9.21 -6.21 -13.24
C ARG A 128 9.79 -5.05 -14.03
N SER A 129 11.05 -4.73 -13.74
CA SER A 129 11.85 -3.81 -14.55
C SER A 129 11.74 -4.31 -15.99
N LEU A 130 10.98 -3.57 -16.81
CA LEU A 130 11.01 -3.74 -18.26
C LEU A 130 12.44 -3.44 -18.66
N LYS A 131 13.17 -4.51 -18.99
CA LYS A 131 14.47 -4.44 -19.68
C LYS A 131 14.25 -4.01 -21.11
#